data_AF-A0A7W3FQU5-F1
#
_entry.id   AF-A0A7W3FQU5-F1
#
_cell.length_a   1.000
_cell.length_b   1.000
_cell.length_c   1.000
_cell.angle_alpha   90.00
_cell.angle_beta   90.00
_cell.angle_gamma   90.00
#
_symmetry.space_group_name_H-M   'P 1'
#
loop_
_entity.id
_entity.type
_entity.pdbx_description
1 polymer ?
#
loop_
_entity_poly.entity_id
_entity_poly.type
_entity_poly.pdbx_seq_one_letter_code
_entity_poly.pdbx_strand_id
1 'polypeptide(L)'
;MSDESRLHDHECRRFLDPEEKGLVTVLIDKAGQLNLPTGWLDRVQVIPLDDGGMGSLRFLPLMKRERRMGRQAAEVCFVDDDGVGVIVTLNLDEDDFPFELDVWKTNFQPLVHGLKVP
;
A
#
# COMPACT_ATOMS: atom_id res chain seq x y z
N MET A 1 -28.75 11.57 3.71
CA MET A 1 -27.30 11.29 3.58
C MET A 1 -27.09 11.05 2.10
N SER A 2 -26.51 12.04 1.44
CA SER A 2 -26.57 12.25 -0.01
C SER A 2 -25.84 11.16 -0.79
N ASP A 3 -26.48 10.68 -1.86
CA ASP A 3 -26.02 9.71 -2.86
C ASP A 3 -24.78 10.16 -3.68
N GLU A 4 -24.05 11.20 -3.24
CA GLU A 4 -22.88 11.75 -3.92
C GLU A 4 -21.56 11.06 -3.56
N SER A 5 -21.54 10.20 -2.52
CA SER A 5 -20.32 9.47 -2.15
C SER A 5 -19.97 8.31 -3.09
N ARG A 6 -20.86 7.98 -4.04
CA ARG A 6 -20.74 6.80 -4.93
C ARG A 6 -20.09 7.08 -6.28
N LEU A 7 -19.80 8.34 -6.59
CA LEU A 7 -19.25 8.73 -7.90
C LEU A 7 -17.72 8.91 -7.91
N HIS A 8 -17.07 9.00 -6.73
CA HIS A 8 -15.60 9.15 -6.65
C HIS A 8 -14.83 7.82 -6.61
N ASP A 9 -15.51 6.68 -6.45
CA ASP A 9 -14.87 5.36 -6.27
C ASP A 9 -14.18 4.80 -7.53
N HIS A 10 -14.41 5.41 -8.69
CA HIS A 10 -13.97 4.86 -9.98
C HIS A 10 -12.73 5.53 -10.59
N GLU A 11 -12.31 6.70 -10.11
CA GLU A 11 -11.28 7.50 -10.81
C GLU A 11 -9.85 7.33 -10.27
N CYS A 12 -9.65 6.63 -9.14
CA CYS A 12 -8.31 6.46 -8.55
C CYS A 12 -7.81 5.00 -8.49
N ARG A 13 -8.55 4.04 -9.06
CA ARG A 13 -8.08 2.64 -9.14
C ARG A 13 -6.98 2.52 -10.19
N ARG A 14 -5.83 2.01 -9.80
CA ARG A 14 -4.70 1.75 -10.71
C ARG A 14 -3.93 0.49 -10.33
N PHE A 15 -3.01 0.07 -11.19
CA PHE A 15 -2.00 -0.91 -10.82
C PHE A 15 -0.87 -0.22 -10.04
N LEU A 16 -0.08 -1.02 -9.34
CA LEU A 16 1.18 -0.56 -8.77
C LEU A 16 2.12 -0.06 -9.88
N ASP A 17 2.78 1.05 -9.64
CA ASP A 17 3.90 1.51 -10.48
C ASP A 17 5.19 0.70 -10.21
N PRO A 18 6.26 0.86 -11.00
CA PRO A 18 7.48 0.07 -10.85
C PRO A 18 8.14 0.20 -9.46
N GLU A 19 8.18 1.41 -8.90
CA GLU A 19 8.77 1.71 -7.60
C GLU A 19 7.97 1.06 -6.46
N GLU A 20 6.64 1.19 -6.49
CA GLU A 20 5.72 0.54 -5.56
C GLU A 20 5.82 -0.99 -5.65
N LYS A 21 5.92 -1.55 -6.87
CA LYS A 21 6.13 -3.00 -7.05
C LYS A 21 7.43 -3.46 -6.41
N GLY A 22 8.51 -2.70 -6.59
CA GLY A 22 9.80 -2.99 -5.97
C GLY A 22 9.69 -3.00 -4.45
N LEU A 23 9.06 -1.98 -3.87
CA LEU A 23 8.87 -1.86 -2.43
C LEU A 23 7.98 -2.97 -1.85
N VAL A 24 6.86 -3.27 -2.51
CA VAL A 24 5.98 -4.37 -2.11
C VAL A 24 6.70 -5.73 -2.21
N THR A 25 7.57 -5.92 -3.21
CA THR A 25 8.39 -7.13 -3.33
C THR A 25 9.32 -7.27 -2.12
N VAL A 26 10.05 -6.21 -1.76
CA VAL A 26 10.93 -6.21 -0.57
C VAL A 26 10.15 -6.56 0.70
N LEU A 27 8.95 -5.99 0.87
CA LEU A 27 8.09 -6.25 2.03
C LEU A 27 7.54 -7.68 2.05
N ILE A 28 7.13 -8.23 0.91
CA ILE A 28 6.68 -9.63 0.79
C ILE A 28 7.84 -10.57 1.14
N ASP A 29 9.03 -10.35 0.57
CA ASP A 29 10.21 -11.17 0.85
C ASP A 29 10.59 -11.12 2.34
N LYS A 30 10.50 -9.93 2.95
CA LYS A 30 10.76 -9.73 4.39
C LYS A 30 9.70 -10.36 5.29
N ALA A 31 8.44 -10.34 4.88
CA ALA A 31 7.34 -10.99 5.61
C ALA A 31 7.49 -12.52 5.63
N GLY A 32 8.30 -13.08 4.72
CA GLY A 32 8.47 -14.52 4.54
C GLY A 32 7.46 -15.08 3.52
N GLN A 33 7.12 -16.37 3.64
CA GLN A 33 6.24 -17.02 2.68
C GLN A 33 4.78 -16.60 2.85
N LEU A 34 4.37 -15.60 2.06
CA LEU A 34 2.96 -15.30 1.80
C LEU A 34 2.46 -16.17 0.64
N ASN A 35 1.32 -16.82 0.82
CA ASN A 35 0.70 -17.69 -0.19
C ASN A 35 -0.07 -16.88 -1.24
N LEU A 36 0.66 -16.10 -2.05
CA LEU A 36 0.06 -15.27 -3.09
C LEU A 36 -0.03 -16.01 -4.43
N PRO A 37 -1.10 -15.79 -5.23
CA PRO A 37 -1.19 -16.33 -6.58
C PRO A 37 0.00 -15.90 -7.45
N THR A 38 0.46 -16.77 -8.34
CA THR A 38 1.50 -16.42 -9.32
C THR A 38 1.07 -15.21 -10.17
N GLY A 39 1.96 -14.22 -10.29
CA GLY A 39 1.68 -12.97 -11.02
C GLY A 39 0.72 -12.03 -10.29
N TRP A 40 0.47 -12.23 -8.98
CA TRP A 40 -0.40 -11.35 -8.19
C TRP A 40 0.02 -9.89 -8.26
N LEU A 41 1.32 -9.60 -8.16
CA LEU A 41 1.87 -8.23 -8.15
C LEU A 41 1.55 -7.45 -9.43
N ASP A 42 1.42 -8.14 -10.57
CA ASP A 42 1.09 -7.52 -11.86
C ASP A 42 -0.40 -7.30 -12.08
N ARG A 43 -1.24 -7.94 -11.25
CA ARG A 43 -2.70 -7.95 -11.40
C ARG A 43 -3.41 -7.22 -10.28
N VAL A 44 -2.75 -7.03 -9.14
CA VAL A 44 -3.34 -6.33 -8.00
C VAL A 44 -3.55 -4.87 -8.36
N GLN A 45 -4.72 -4.37 -7.99
CA GLN A 45 -5.05 -2.97 -8.12
C GLN A 45 -5.12 -2.34 -6.75
N VAL A 46 -4.79 -1.07 -6.70
CA VAL A 46 -4.76 -0.25 -5.51
C VAL A 46 -5.60 0.99 -5.69
N ILE A 47 -6.01 1.57 -4.58
CA ILE A 47 -6.45 2.95 -4.50
C ILE A 47 -5.50 3.70 -3.57
N PRO A 48 -5.05 4.92 -3.94
CA PRO A 48 -4.39 5.82 -3.00
C PRO A 48 -5.31 6.12 -1.81
N LEU A 49 -4.72 6.21 -0.63
CA LEU A 49 -5.40 6.69 0.58
C LEU A 49 -5.17 8.20 0.74
N ASP A 50 -6.16 8.90 1.28
CA ASP A 50 -6.00 10.29 1.69
C ASP A 50 -5.27 10.33 3.05
N ASP A 51 -3.95 10.30 2.98
CA ASP A 51 -3.03 10.23 4.12
C ASP A 51 -2.17 11.50 4.27
N GLY A 52 -2.58 12.60 3.62
CA GLY A 52 -1.78 13.82 3.58
C GLY A 52 -0.61 13.77 2.58
N GLY A 53 -0.60 12.82 1.64
CA GLY A 53 0.40 12.73 0.58
C GLY A 53 1.63 11.91 0.95
N MET A 54 1.52 11.04 1.96
CA MET A 54 2.60 10.12 2.35
C MET A 54 2.69 8.92 1.40
N GLY A 55 1.63 8.61 0.66
CA GLY A 55 1.67 7.61 -0.42
C GLY A 55 1.13 6.23 -0.04
N SER A 56 0.32 6.16 1.01
CA SER A 56 -0.34 4.93 1.46
C SER A 56 -1.34 4.43 0.44
N LEU A 57 -1.44 3.10 0.34
CA LEU A 57 -2.27 2.42 -0.67
C LEU A 57 -3.16 1.38 0.01
N ARG A 58 -4.42 1.29 -0.44
CA ARG A 58 -5.31 0.17 -0.14
C ARG A 58 -5.27 -0.81 -1.31
N PHE A 59 -4.87 -2.05 -1.04
CA PHE A 59 -5.00 -3.12 -2.03
C PHE A 59 -6.48 -3.45 -2.24
N LEU A 60 -6.87 -3.75 -3.47
CA LEU A 60 -8.22 -4.21 -3.81
C LEU A 60 -8.23 -5.74 -3.96
N PRO A 61 -9.24 -6.42 -3.43
CA PRO A 61 -9.35 -7.86 -3.62
C PRO A 61 -9.68 -8.17 -5.09
N LEU A 62 -9.17 -9.30 -5.60
CA LEU A 62 -9.48 -9.77 -6.95
C LEU A 62 -10.98 -10.06 -7.14
N MET A 63 -11.65 -10.48 -6.07
CA MET A 63 -13.09 -10.73 -6.00
C MET A 63 -13.71 -9.76 -5.00
N LYS A 64 -14.86 -9.15 -5.33
CA LYS A 64 -15.56 -8.23 -4.42
C LYS A 64 -15.93 -8.96 -3.13
N ARG A 65 -15.28 -8.57 -2.03
CA ARG A 65 -15.55 -9.05 -0.67
C ARG A 65 -15.22 -7.95 0.33
N GLU A 66 -15.92 -7.94 1.45
CA GLU A 66 -15.49 -7.14 2.60
C GLU A 66 -14.22 -7.74 3.20
N ARG A 67 -13.33 -6.88 3.67
CA ARG A 67 -12.04 -7.26 4.25
C ARG A 67 -11.77 -6.40 5.47
N ARG A 68 -11.07 -6.97 6.45
CA ARG A 68 -10.62 -6.27 7.65
C ARG A 68 -9.12 -6.45 7.79
N MET A 69 -8.47 -5.45 8.37
CA MET A 69 -7.05 -5.56 8.74
C MET A 69 -6.89 -6.69 9.74
N GLY A 70 -5.97 -7.62 9.46
CA GLY A 70 -5.62 -8.73 10.34
C GLY A 70 -4.34 -8.46 11.11
N ARG A 71 -3.21 -8.33 10.41
CA ARG A 71 -1.89 -8.14 11.03
C ARG A 71 -0.91 -7.36 10.16
N GLN A 72 0.10 -6.81 10.82
CA GLN A 72 1.31 -6.32 10.16
C GLN A 72 2.19 -7.50 9.71
N ALA A 73 2.64 -7.50 8.46
CA ALA A 73 3.47 -8.55 7.87
C ALA A 73 4.96 -8.23 7.96
N ALA A 74 5.32 -7.02 7.54
CA ALA A 74 6.68 -6.54 7.46
C ALA A 74 6.70 -5.01 7.41
N GLU A 75 7.88 -4.46 7.70
CA GLU A 75 8.14 -3.02 7.67
C GLU A 75 9.55 -2.79 7.12
N VAL A 76 9.72 -1.70 6.38
CA VAL A 76 11.02 -1.14 6.01
C VAL A 76 11.08 0.34 6.34
N CYS A 77 12.28 0.82 6.62
CA CYS A 77 12.53 2.22 6.91
C CYS A 77 13.58 2.76 5.96
N PHE A 78 13.38 3.98 5.48
CA PHE A 78 14.36 4.72 4.70
C PHE A 78 14.32 6.21 5.03
N VAL A 79 15.21 6.98 4.43
CA VAL A 79 15.29 8.44 4.59
C VAL A 79 14.84 9.08 3.28
N ASP A 80 13.84 9.96 3.34
CA ASP A 80 13.39 10.76 2.20
C ASP A 80 14.42 11.85 1.85
N ASP A 81 14.25 12.53 0.72
CA ASP A 81 15.25 13.46 0.19
C ASP A 81 15.43 14.74 1.03
N ASP A 82 14.47 15.03 1.91
CA ASP A 82 14.57 16.10 2.90
C ASP A 82 15.21 15.66 4.23
N GLY A 83 15.74 14.43 4.29
CA GLY A 83 16.41 13.88 5.47
C GLY A 83 15.47 13.31 6.53
N VAL A 84 14.17 13.20 6.23
CA VAL A 84 13.16 12.73 7.18
C VAL A 84 12.96 11.22 7.04
N GLY A 85 12.83 10.53 8.18
CA GLY A 85 12.57 9.09 8.19
C GLY A 85 11.17 8.76 7.68
N VAL A 86 11.10 7.74 6.82
CA VAL A 86 9.88 7.15 6.28
C VAL A 86 9.81 5.70 6.73
N ILE A 87 8.65 5.29 7.22
CA ILE A 87 8.32 3.94 7.62
C ILE A 87 7.25 3.44 6.66
N VAL A 88 7.48 2.28 6.04
CA VAL A 88 6.50 1.64 5.16
C VAL A 88 6.17 0.25 5.67
N THR A 89 4.88 0.01 5.88
CA THR A 89 4.36 -1.19 6.50
C THR A 89 3.42 -1.93 5.56
N LEU A 90 3.66 -3.22 5.35
CA LEU A 90 2.72 -4.10 4.66
C LEU A 90 1.77 -4.71 5.68
N ASN A 91 0.49 -4.35 5.61
CA ASN A 91 -0.57 -4.93 6.40
C ASN A 91 -1.36 -5.96 5.59
N LEU A 92 -1.70 -7.09 6.21
CA LEU A 92 -2.54 -8.14 5.64
C LEU A 92 -3.96 -8.08 6.20
N ASP A 93 -4.89 -8.67 5.46
CA ASP A 93 -6.24 -8.92 5.92
C ASP A 93 -6.28 -10.15 6.85
N GLU A 94 -7.46 -10.44 7.40
CA GLU A 94 -7.69 -11.62 8.26
C GLU A 94 -7.43 -12.97 7.56
N ASP A 95 -7.32 -13.00 6.23
CA ASP A 95 -6.98 -14.19 5.43
C ASP A 95 -5.52 -14.20 4.95
N ASP A 96 -4.65 -13.37 5.54
CA ASP A 96 -3.24 -13.22 5.17
C ASP A 96 -2.99 -12.71 3.73
N PHE A 97 -3.97 -12.03 3.10
CA PHE A 97 -3.77 -11.35 1.82
C PHE A 97 -3.41 -9.87 2.01
N PRO A 98 -2.57 -9.27 1.14
CA PRO A 98 -2.24 -7.85 1.22
C PRO A 98 -3.49 -6.96 1.26
N PHE A 99 -3.50 -6.08 2.26
CA PHE A 99 -4.64 -5.24 2.61
C PHE A 99 -4.30 -3.76 2.52
N GLU A 100 -3.15 -3.35 3.05
CA GLU A 100 -2.68 -1.97 3.00
C GLU A 100 -1.16 -1.91 2.86
N LEU A 101 -0.69 -0.90 2.12
CA LEU A 101 0.66 -0.38 2.24
C LEU A 101 0.53 0.93 2.99
N ASP A 102 0.87 0.92 4.28
CA ASP A 102 0.81 2.10 5.14
C ASP A 102 2.15 2.83 5.09
N VAL A 103 2.12 4.13 4.81
CA VAL A 103 3.33 4.96 4.68
C VAL A 103 3.26 6.10 5.68
N TRP A 104 4.24 6.12 6.59
CA TRP A 104 4.37 7.17 7.57
C TRP A 104 5.70 7.90 7.43
N LYS A 105 5.63 9.15 6.98
CA LYS A 105 6.75 10.08 7.11
C LYS A 105 6.71 10.68 8.51
N THR A 106 7.80 10.55 9.26
CA THR A 106 7.84 10.83 10.71
C THR A 106 7.60 12.30 11.10
N ASN A 107 7.51 13.21 10.13
CA ASN A 107 7.13 14.62 10.31
C ASN A 107 5.76 15.00 9.72
N PHE A 108 4.97 14.02 9.25
CA PHE A 108 3.63 14.21 8.66
C PHE A 108 3.59 15.07 7.39
N GLN A 109 4.73 15.31 6.74
CA GLN A 109 4.76 15.98 5.44
C GLN A 109 4.61 14.96 4.30
N PRO A 110 4.21 15.40 3.10
CA PRO A 110 4.27 14.56 1.91
C PRO A 110 5.69 14.06 1.61
N LEU A 111 5.78 12.96 0.85
CA LEU A 111 7.06 12.54 0.25
C LEU A 111 7.51 13.55 -0.82
N VAL A 112 8.82 13.80 -0.91
CA VAL A 112 9.35 14.78 -1.87
C VAL A 112 9.19 14.30 -3.32
N HIS A 113 9.48 13.01 -3.57
CA HIS A 113 9.46 12.41 -4.90
C HIS A 113 8.69 11.08 -4.97
N GLY A 114 7.84 10.79 -3.96
CA GLY A 114 7.11 9.53 -3.86
C GLY A 114 7.95 8.40 -3.25
N LEU A 115 7.42 7.17 -3.32
CA LEU A 115 8.03 5.99 -2.72
C LEU A 115 9.31 5.58 -3.43
N LYS A 116 10.25 5.02 -2.65
CA LYS A 116 11.54 4.52 -3.13
C LYS A 116 11.76 3.10 -2.64
N VAL A 117 12.52 2.34 -3.42
CA VAL A 117 13.00 1.03 -2.99
C VAL A 117 14.24 1.25 -2.10
N PRO A 118 14.22 0.80 -0.82
CA PRO A 118 15.35 0.95 0.11
C PRO A 118 16.51 -0.02 -0.17
#